data_AF-A0A968EFZ0-F1
#
_entry.id   AF-A0A968EFZ0-F1
#
_cell.length_a   1.000
_cell.length_b   1.000
_cell.length_c   1.000
_cell.angle_alpha   90.00
_cell.angle_beta   90.00
_cell.angle_gamma   90.00
#
_symmetry.space_group_name_H-M   'P 1'
#
loop_
_entity.id
_entity.type
_entity.pdbx_description
1 polymer ?
#
loop_
_entity_poly.entity_id
_entity_poly.type
_entity_poly.pdbx_seq_one_letter_code
_entity_poly.pdbx_strand_id
1 'polypeptide(L)'
;HDLEGIAQDKFVRSRDDGNFTSFLNADENTFQYDYGELEQHIISIFNGYRTTHPYVHSVYMGRENGSFVRSHPRARPTRYDPRTRPWYTVAKENPGVVVRTAPFRSVTSPDISIGFVKALVDPAGAVYGVVGTSITLNELTQYISNIKLDYNGHVSLADEKGTILANPDPSSLFTSLKSTDP
;
A
#
# COMPACT_ATOMS: atom_id res chain seq x y z
N HIS A 1 -1.46 -14.33 6.65
CA HIS A 1 -2.94 -14.48 6.74
C HIS A 1 -3.59 -13.09 6.84
N ASP A 2 -3.10 -12.13 6.04
CA ASP A 2 -2.66 -10.86 6.62
C ASP A 2 -3.49 -9.62 6.22
N LEU A 3 -3.70 -9.38 4.92
CA LEU A 3 -4.59 -8.30 4.44
C LEU A 3 -6.07 -8.69 4.52
N GLU A 4 -6.37 -9.99 4.38
CA GLU A 4 -7.75 -10.49 4.49
C GLU A 4 -8.34 -10.23 5.87
N GLY A 5 -7.56 -10.42 6.93
CA GLY A 5 -8.00 -10.10 8.29
C GLY A 5 -8.35 -8.62 8.45
N ILE A 6 -7.51 -7.72 7.93
CA ILE A 6 -7.77 -6.27 7.95
C ILE A 6 -9.04 -5.93 7.14
N ALA A 7 -9.21 -6.53 5.95
CA ALA A 7 -10.37 -6.26 5.09
C ALA A 7 -11.71 -6.80 5.67
N GLN A 8 -11.63 -7.75 6.61
CA GLN A 8 -12.78 -8.30 7.34
C GLN A 8 -13.03 -7.61 8.69
N ASP A 9 -12.11 -6.77 9.17
CA ASP A 9 -12.27 -6.08 10.45
C ASP A 9 -13.51 -5.17 10.44
N LYS A 10 -14.32 -5.26 11.51
CA LYS A 10 -15.60 -4.56 11.60
C LYS A 10 -15.48 -3.03 11.54
N PHE A 11 -14.39 -2.46 12.05
CA PHE A 11 -14.15 -1.02 12.04
C PHE A 11 -13.66 -0.57 10.67
N VAL A 12 -12.74 -1.32 10.06
CA VAL A 12 -12.28 -1.07 8.68
C VAL A 12 -13.44 -1.16 7.69
N ARG A 13 -14.40 -2.07 7.94
CA ARG A 13 -15.60 -2.22 7.12
C ARG A 13 -16.69 -1.18 7.39
N SER A 14 -16.57 -0.37 8.45
CA SER A 14 -17.58 0.64 8.81
C SER A 14 -17.95 1.53 7.61
N ARG A 15 -19.23 1.91 7.52
CA ARG A 15 -19.74 2.84 6.50
C ARG A 15 -19.84 4.28 7.04
N ASP A 16 -19.55 4.48 8.33
CA ASP A 16 -19.49 5.80 8.95
C ASP A 16 -18.14 6.46 8.63
N ASP A 17 -17.96 6.82 7.36
CA ASP A 17 -16.73 7.39 6.81
C ASP A 17 -16.84 8.88 6.48
N GLY A 18 -17.96 9.53 6.84
CA GLY A 18 -18.25 10.93 6.52
C GLY A 18 -17.30 11.92 7.21
N ASN A 19 -16.78 11.56 8.38
CA ASN A 19 -15.86 12.37 9.17
C ASN A 19 -14.40 11.92 9.06
N PHE A 20 -14.10 10.97 8.16
CA PHE A 20 -12.71 10.54 7.97
C PHE A 20 -11.91 11.64 7.28
N THR A 21 -10.62 11.70 7.62
CA THR A 21 -9.69 12.67 7.06
C THR A 21 -9.71 12.67 5.53
N SER A 22 -9.95 13.85 4.95
CA SER A 22 -9.97 14.07 3.50
C SER A 22 -8.80 14.93 3.06
N PHE A 23 -8.06 14.44 2.06
CA PHE A 23 -6.95 15.18 1.46
C PHE A 23 -7.31 15.81 0.10
N LEU A 24 -8.58 15.78 -0.31
CA LEU A 24 -9.00 16.30 -1.62
C LEU A 24 -8.68 17.79 -1.78
N ASN A 25 -8.74 18.55 -0.69
CA ASN A 25 -8.46 19.98 -0.64
C ASN A 25 -7.32 20.34 0.31
N ALA A 26 -6.47 19.37 0.68
CA ALA A 26 -5.39 19.61 1.63
C ALA A 26 -4.33 20.55 1.07
N ASP A 27 -3.96 21.54 1.88
CA ASP A 27 -2.87 22.47 1.68
C ASP A 27 -1.84 22.25 2.79
N GLU A 28 -0.58 22.07 2.42
CA GLU A 28 0.47 21.65 3.36
C GLU A 28 0.70 22.64 4.50
N ASN A 29 0.44 23.93 4.29
CA ASN A 29 0.71 24.97 5.29
C ASN A 29 -0.43 25.13 6.29
N THR A 30 -1.64 24.69 5.94
CA THR A 30 -2.86 24.96 6.71
C THR A 30 -3.56 23.69 7.19
N PHE A 31 -3.22 22.52 6.63
CA PHE A 31 -3.84 21.26 6.99
C PHE A 31 -3.56 20.89 8.45
N GLN A 32 -4.62 20.57 9.17
CA GLN A 32 -4.56 20.04 10.53
C GLN A 32 -5.22 18.67 10.54
N TYR A 33 -4.55 17.71 11.19
CA TYR A 33 -5.14 16.40 11.42
C TYR A 33 -6.14 16.49 12.56
N ASP A 34 -7.36 16.01 12.32
CA ASP A 34 -8.42 15.90 13.31
C ASP A 34 -9.10 14.54 13.15
N TYR A 35 -8.49 13.52 13.74
CA TYR A 35 -8.97 12.15 13.63
C TYR A 35 -10.12 11.92 14.61
N GLY A 36 -11.30 11.56 14.11
CA GLY A 36 -12.39 11.05 14.96
C GLY A 36 -12.06 9.71 15.61
N GLU A 37 -12.81 9.31 16.65
CA GLU A 37 -12.55 8.09 17.42
C GLU A 37 -12.48 6.82 16.55
N LEU A 38 -13.43 6.67 15.61
CA LEU A 38 -13.44 5.54 14.68
C LEU A 38 -12.21 5.53 13.78
N GLU A 39 -11.80 6.69 13.25
CA GLU A 39 -10.61 6.81 12.42
C GLU A 39 -9.35 6.47 13.21
N GLN A 40 -9.21 6.98 14.44
CA GLN A 40 -8.09 6.64 15.34
C GLN A 40 -8.00 5.14 15.63
N HIS A 41 -9.15 4.48 15.80
CA HIS A 41 -9.19 3.04 16.02
C HIS A 41 -8.70 2.26 14.78
N ILE A 42 -9.14 2.66 13.59
CA ILE A 42 -8.66 2.08 12.33
C ILE A 42 -7.16 2.33 12.14
N ILE A 43 -6.67 3.55 12.42
CA ILE A 43 -5.24 3.88 12.39
C ILE A 43 -4.46 2.97 13.34
N SER A 44 -5.01 2.67 14.51
CA SER A 44 -4.38 1.78 15.49
C SER A 44 -4.28 0.34 14.99
N ILE A 45 -5.34 -0.19 14.36
CA ILE A 45 -5.32 -1.51 13.71
C ILE A 45 -4.24 -1.54 12.62
N PHE A 46 -4.23 -0.53 11.75
CA PHE A 46 -3.28 -0.40 10.65
C PHE A 46 -1.84 -0.29 11.14
N ASN A 47 -1.60 0.48 12.20
CA ASN A 47 -0.29 0.63 12.79
C ASN A 47 0.16 -0.66 13.49
N GLY A 48 -0.72 -1.34 14.22
CA GLY A 48 -0.41 -2.63 14.87
C GLY A 48 -0.01 -3.71 13.86
N TYR A 49 -0.68 -3.76 12.72
CA TYR A 49 -0.25 -4.63 11.62
C TYR A 49 1.12 -4.22 11.08
N ARG A 50 1.33 -2.93 10.79
CA ARG A 50 2.61 -2.41 10.28
C ARG A 50 3.78 -2.72 11.22
N THR A 51 3.62 -2.57 12.53
CA THR A 51 4.69 -2.78 13.51
C THR A 51 5.03 -4.25 13.72
N THR A 52 4.10 -5.16 13.43
CA THR A 52 4.31 -6.62 13.52
C THR A 52 4.84 -7.23 12.23
N HIS A 53 4.77 -6.50 11.11
CA HIS A 53 5.23 -6.93 9.79
C HIS A 53 6.32 -5.97 9.30
N PRO A 54 7.60 -6.17 9.66
CA PRO A 54 8.66 -5.17 9.48
C PRO A 54 8.96 -4.80 8.01
N TYR A 55 8.50 -5.61 7.06
CA TYR A 55 8.59 -5.34 5.62
C TYR A 55 7.45 -4.49 5.08
N VAL A 56 6.41 -4.22 5.87
CA VAL A 56 5.27 -3.41 5.46
C VAL A 56 5.56 -1.95 5.75
N HIS A 57 5.71 -1.17 4.69
CA HIS A 57 5.91 0.27 4.78
C HIS A 57 4.71 0.98 5.38
N SER A 58 3.51 0.63 4.90
CA SER A 58 2.27 1.29 5.29
C SER A 58 1.07 0.38 5.07
N VAL A 59 0.07 0.52 5.93
CA VAL A 59 -1.30 0.02 5.73
C VAL A 59 -2.18 1.24 5.52
N TYR A 60 -3.09 1.17 4.55
CA TYR A 60 -3.90 2.32 4.16
C TYR A 60 -5.24 1.90 3.59
N MET A 61 -6.18 2.83 3.58
CA MET A 61 -7.46 2.67 2.89
C MET A 61 -7.95 3.97 2.29
N GLY A 62 -8.67 3.85 1.17
CA GLY A 62 -9.42 4.95 0.58
C GLY A 62 -10.90 4.60 0.52
N ARG A 63 -11.76 5.62 0.64
CA ARG A 63 -13.22 5.49 0.50
C ARG A 63 -13.71 6.14 -0.79
N GLU A 64 -14.92 5.77 -1.23
CA GLU A 64 -15.54 6.38 -2.41
C GLU A 64 -15.81 7.89 -2.23
N ASN A 65 -15.92 8.38 -0.98
CA ASN A 65 -16.00 9.82 -0.68
C ASN A 65 -14.65 10.56 -0.81
N GLY A 66 -13.55 9.84 -1.07
CA GLY A 66 -12.21 10.40 -1.23
C GLY A 66 -11.41 10.56 0.07
N SER A 67 -11.99 10.21 1.23
CA SER A 67 -11.24 10.12 2.49
C SER A 67 -10.16 9.03 2.41
N PHE A 68 -9.09 9.24 3.17
CA PHE A 68 -7.91 8.39 3.11
C PHE A 68 -7.27 8.25 4.49
N VAL A 69 -7.24 7.01 4.98
CA VAL A 69 -6.71 6.65 6.32
C VAL A 69 -5.45 5.83 6.15
N ARG A 70 -4.44 6.04 7.01
CA ARG A 70 -3.16 5.32 6.97
C ARG A 70 -2.66 4.93 8.35
N SER A 71 -1.82 3.92 8.41
CA SER A 71 -1.10 3.43 9.60
C SER A 71 -0.24 4.49 10.30
N HIS A 72 0.13 5.57 9.60
CA HIS A 72 0.85 6.71 10.16
C HIS A 72 0.54 7.96 9.33
N PRO A 73 0.70 9.17 9.89
CA PRO A 73 0.51 10.41 9.15
C PRO A 73 1.34 10.48 7.87
N ARG A 74 0.83 11.18 6.86
CA ARG A 74 1.60 11.49 5.65
C ARG A 74 2.72 12.46 6.02
N ALA A 75 3.90 12.24 5.44
CA ALA A 75 5.05 13.13 5.64
C ALA A 75 4.73 14.58 5.25
N ARG A 76 3.88 14.76 4.23
CA ARG A 76 3.38 16.05 3.77
C ARG A 76 1.87 15.93 3.48
N PRO A 77 1.00 16.71 4.13
CA PRO A 77 -0.44 16.66 3.89
C PRO A 77 -0.82 17.49 2.64
N THR A 78 -0.34 17.07 1.47
CA THR A 78 -0.69 17.70 0.19
C THR A 78 -1.96 17.08 -0.39
N ARG A 79 -2.58 17.79 -1.36
CA ARG A 79 -3.73 17.30 -2.12
C ARG A 79 -3.53 15.85 -2.59
N TYR A 80 -4.51 14.99 -2.33
CA TYR A 80 -4.49 13.58 -2.69
C TYR A 80 -5.90 13.01 -2.79
N ASP A 81 -6.19 12.32 -3.90
CA ASP A 81 -7.41 11.56 -4.08
C ASP A 81 -7.06 10.07 -4.24
N PRO A 82 -7.39 9.19 -3.28
CA PRO A 82 -7.08 7.77 -3.36
C PRO A 82 -7.73 7.11 -4.58
N ARG A 83 -8.89 7.58 -5.04
CA ARG A 83 -9.69 6.94 -6.10
C ARG A 83 -9.03 7.03 -7.47
N THR A 84 -8.13 8.00 -7.64
CA THR A 84 -7.34 8.22 -8.87
C THR A 84 -6.06 7.40 -8.90
N ARG A 85 -5.74 6.66 -7.82
CA ARG A 85 -4.46 5.98 -7.70
C ARG A 85 -4.53 4.58 -8.31
N PRO A 86 -3.45 4.10 -8.95
CA PRO A 86 -3.44 2.76 -9.56
C PRO A 86 -3.83 1.63 -8.61
N TRP A 87 -3.41 1.74 -7.34
CA TRP A 87 -3.74 0.75 -6.30
C TRP A 87 -5.24 0.70 -5.99
N TYR A 88 -5.96 1.81 -6.12
CA TYR A 88 -7.39 1.86 -5.89
C TYR A 88 -8.15 1.30 -7.09
N THR A 89 -7.79 1.78 -8.29
CA THR A 89 -8.42 1.35 -9.55
C THR A 89 -8.31 -0.15 -9.74
N VAL A 90 -7.11 -0.73 -9.56
CA VAL A 90 -6.91 -2.18 -9.79
C VAL A 90 -7.70 -3.04 -8.81
N ALA A 91 -7.85 -2.60 -7.54
CA ALA A 91 -8.66 -3.32 -6.57
C ALA A 91 -10.16 -3.23 -6.90
N LYS A 92 -10.62 -2.04 -7.30
CA LYS A 92 -12.02 -1.81 -7.68
C LYS A 92 -12.44 -2.61 -8.91
N GLU A 93 -11.53 -2.80 -9.87
CA GLU A 93 -11.73 -3.63 -11.06
C GLU A 93 -11.74 -5.14 -10.77
N ASN A 94 -11.21 -5.55 -9.61
CA ASN A 94 -11.07 -6.94 -9.21
C ASN A 94 -11.67 -7.18 -7.81
N PRO A 95 -13.00 -6.96 -7.64
CA PRO A 95 -13.63 -7.11 -6.34
C PRO A 95 -13.56 -8.57 -5.85
N GLY A 96 -13.43 -8.73 -4.53
CA GLY A 96 -13.46 -10.05 -3.87
C GLY A 96 -12.10 -10.73 -3.70
N VAL A 97 -11.07 -10.34 -4.44
CA VAL A 97 -9.72 -10.91 -4.36
C VAL A 97 -8.69 -9.89 -3.87
N VAL A 98 -7.58 -10.38 -3.33
CA VAL A 98 -6.38 -9.55 -3.09
C VAL A 98 -5.60 -9.44 -4.39
N VAL A 99 -5.25 -8.22 -4.79
CA VAL A 99 -4.48 -7.94 -6.00
C VAL A 99 -3.14 -7.31 -5.64
N ARG A 100 -2.08 -7.76 -6.30
CA ARG A 100 -0.78 -7.07 -6.29
C ARG A 100 -0.80 -5.95 -7.32
N THR A 101 -0.44 -4.74 -6.92
CA THR A 101 -0.33 -3.60 -7.85
C THR A 101 0.93 -3.72 -8.70
N ALA A 102 0.94 -3.06 -9.86
CA ALA A 102 2.20 -2.65 -10.48
C ALA A 102 2.98 -1.69 -9.54
N PRO A 103 4.30 -1.54 -9.71
CA PRO A 103 5.07 -0.54 -8.98
C PRO A 103 4.49 0.86 -9.18
N PHE A 104 4.29 1.60 -8.10
CA PHE A 104 3.79 2.97 -8.14
C PHE A 104 4.63 3.89 -7.25
N ARG A 105 4.76 5.15 -7.66
CA ARG A 105 5.44 6.18 -6.86
C ARG A 105 4.52 6.73 -5.77
N SER A 106 5.11 6.94 -4.61
CA SER A 106 4.53 7.77 -3.55
C SER A 106 4.32 9.21 -4.06
N VAL A 107 3.28 9.88 -3.53
CA VAL A 107 3.01 11.29 -3.85
C VAL A 107 3.85 12.21 -2.96
N THR A 108 4.29 11.72 -1.80
CA THR A 108 4.96 12.52 -0.77
C THR A 108 6.41 12.11 -0.54
N SER A 109 6.90 11.10 -1.25
CA SER A 109 8.29 10.63 -1.18
C SER A 109 8.74 10.11 -2.55
N PRO A 110 10.06 10.04 -2.82
CA PRO A 110 10.57 9.48 -4.08
C PRO A 110 10.40 7.96 -4.19
N ASP A 111 9.94 7.31 -3.13
CA ASP A 111 9.87 5.85 -3.02
C ASP A 111 8.93 5.24 -4.06
N ILE A 112 9.39 4.12 -4.61
CA ILE A 112 8.58 3.23 -5.43
C ILE A 112 8.12 2.09 -4.54
N SER A 113 6.82 1.80 -4.58
CA SER A 113 6.21 0.74 -3.79
C SER A 113 5.41 -0.21 -4.67
N ILE A 114 5.32 -1.46 -4.22
CA ILE A 114 4.26 -2.38 -4.64
C ILE A 114 3.22 -2.46 -3.52
N GLY A 115 1.97 -2.66 -3.89
CA GLY A 115 0.87 -2.80 -2.96
C GLY A 115 0.19 -4.15 -3.07
N PHE A 116 -0.36 -4.63 -1.96
CA PHE A 116 -1.39 -5.67 -1.94
C PHE A 116 -2.68 -4.99 -1.51
N VAL A 117 -3.71 -5.06 -2.35
CA VAL A 117 -4.94 -4.29 -2.19
C VAL A 117 -6.16 -5.17 -2.33
N LYS A 118 -7.23 -4.82 -1.62
CA LYS A 118 -8.52 -5.48 -1.69
C LYS A 118 -9.65 -4.46 -1.66
N ALA A 119 -10.61 -4.61 -2.58
CA ALA A 119 -11.83 -3.83 -2.54
C ALA A 119 -12.68 -4.21 -1.32
N LEU A 120 -13.23 -3.19 -0.67
CA LEU A 120 -14.27 -3.32 0.34
C LEU A 120 -15.61 -3.30 -0.40
N VAL A 121 -16.32 -4.42 -0.33
CA VAL A 121 -17.55 -4.67 -1.08
C VAL A 121 -18.70 -4.90 -0.10
N ASP A 122 -19.85 -4.30 -0.39
CA ASP A 122 -21.08 -4.50 0.38
C ASP A 122 -21.78 -5.82 -0.01
N PRO A 123 -22.84 -6.24 0.70
CA PRO A 123 -23.57 -7.47 0.36
C PRO A 123 -24.23 -7.46 -1.02
N ALA A 124 -24.46 -6.28 -1.61
CA ALA A 124 -25.04 -6.13 -2.95
C ALA A 124 -23.97 -6.15 -4.05
N GLY A 125 -22.68 -6.23 -3.71
CA GLY A 125 -21.57 -6.24 -4.66
C GLY A 125 -21.01 -4.85 -4.99
N ALA A 126 -21.49 -3.78 -4.35
CA ALA A 126 -20.99 -2.43 -4.59
C ALA A 126 -19.68 -2.18 -3.83
N VAL A 127 -18.66 -1.71 -4.54
CA VAL A 127 -17.39 -1.28 -3.96
C VAL A 127 -17.59 0.04 -3.25
N TYR A 128 -17.18 0.11 -1.98
CA TYR A 128 -17.27 1.33 -1.17
C TYR A 128 -15.94 1.86 -0.65
N GLY A 129 -14.86 1.16 -0.97
CA GLY A 129 -13.52 1.54 -0.61
C GLY A 129 -12.52 0.48 -1.01
N VAL A 130 -11.27 0.75 -0.73
CA VAL A 130 -10.16 -0.18 -0.97
C VAL A 130 -9.24 -0.08 0.24
N VAL A 131 -8.80 -1.22 0.76
CA VAL A 131 -7.75 -1.32 1.78
C VAL A 131 -6.53 -1.99 1.18
N GLY A 132 -5.34 -1.64 1.65
CA GLY A 132 -4.13 -2.28 1.19
C GLY A 132 -2.93 -2.06 2.09
N THR A 133 -1.88 -2.80 1.77
CA THR A 133 -0.55 -2.64 2.33
C THR A 133 0.42 -2.29 1.22
N SER A 134 1.49 -1.56 1.53
CA SER A 134 2.58 -1.30 0.60
C SER A 134 3.91 -1.75 1.18
N ILE A 135 4.81 -2.15 0.29
CA ILE A 135 6.22 -2.44 0.56
C ILE A 135 7.03 -1.58 -0.40
N THR A 136 8.03 -0.85 0.08
CA THR A 136 8.93 -0.12 -0.82
C THR A 136 9.91 -1.09 -1.48
N LEU A 137 10.32 -0.79 -2.72
CA LEU A 137 11.33 -1.61 -3.38
C LEU A 137 12.67 -1.57 -2.64
N ASN A 138 12.97 -0.47 -1.93
CA ASN A 138 14.17 -0.36 -1.11
C ASN A 138 14.12 -1.33 0.10
N GLU A 139 13.01 -1.36 0.86
CA GLU A 139 12.83 -2.32 1.96
C GLU A 139 12.90 -3.76 1.44
N LEU A 140 12.31 -4.02 0.26
CA LEU A 140 12.35 -5.34 -0.36
C LEU A 140 13.77 -5.74 -0.79
N THR A 141 14.54 -4.82 -1.37
CA THR A 141 15.95 -5.03 -1.71
C THR A 141 16.78 -5.28 -0.45
N GLN A 142 16.60 -4.49 0.61
CA GLN A 142 17.31 -4.71 1.88
C GLN A 142 16.99 -6.08 2.47
N TYR A 143 15.72 -6.49 2.41
CA TYR A 143 15.30 -7.79 2.90
C TYR A 143 15.98 -8.94 2.17
N ILE A 144 15.95 -8.96 0.82
CA ILE A 144 16.56 -10.04 0.05
C ILE A 144 18.09 -10.00 0.10
N SER A 145 18.70 -8.83 0.32
CA SER A 145 20.16 -8.67 0.45
C SER A 145 20.70 -9.26 1.75
N ASN A 146 19.85 -9.38 2.78
CA ASN A 146 20.22 -10.01 4.05
C ASN A 146 20.19 -11.54 3.99
N ILE A 147 19.68 -12.13 2.90
CA ILE A 147 19.72 -13.58 2.67
C ILE A 147 21.15 -13.97 2.31
N LYS A 148 21.84 -14.63 3.24
CA LYS A 148 23.19 -15.12 3.01
C LYS A 148 23.16 -16.36 2.12
N LEU A 149 23.83 -16.27 0.99
CA LEU A 149 24.11 -17.39 0.09
C LEU A 149 25.60 -17.69 0.09
N ASP A 150 25.95 -18.96 -0.07
CA ASP A 150 27.32 -19.37 -0.30
C ASP A 150 27.82 -18.89 -1.67
N TYR A 151 29.14 -18.90 -1.87
CA TYR A 151 29.79 -18.61 -3.18
C TYR A 151 29.50 -17.22 -3.78
N ASN A 152 29.28 -16.19 -2.95
CA ASN A 152 28.96 -14.82 -3.38
C ASN A 152 27.68 -14.70 -4.23
N GLY A 153 26.74 -15.65 -4.09
CA GLY A 153 25.42 -15.56 -4.72
C GLY A 153 24.59 -14.38 -4.19
N HIS A 154 23.67 -13.88 -5.00
CA HIS A 154 22.70 -12.87 -4.60
C HIS A 154 21.27 -13.29 -4.98
N VAL A 155 20.29 -12.80 -4.23
CA VAL A 155 18.86 -13.03 -4.51
C VAL A 155 18.31 -11.85 -5.30
N SER A 156 17.52 -12.15 -6.33
CA SER A 156 16.68 -11.18 -7.04
C SER A 156 15.22 -11.58 -6.91
N LEU A 157 14.32 -10.61 -6.79
CA LEU A 157 12.88 -10.83 -6.88
C LEU A 157 12.35 -10.24 -8.18
N ALA A 158 11.66 -11.05 -8.98
CA ALA A 158 10.99 -10.62 -10.19
C ALA A 158 9.48 -10.84 -10.10
N ASP A 159 8.72 -10.08 -10.88
CA ASP A 159 7.29 -10.32 -11.05
C ASP A 159 7.00 -11.48 -12.02
N GLU A 160 5.72 -11.77 -12.25
CA GLU A 160 5.27 -12.86 -13.12
C GLU A 160 5.66 -12.69 -14.60
N LYS A 161 6.02 -11.46 -15.01
CA LYS A 161 6.50 -11.15 -16.36
C LYS A 161 8.01 -11.22 -16.46
N GLY A 162 8.69 -11.51 -15.35
CA GLY A 162 10.15 -11.53 -15.24
C GLY A 162 10.76 -10.16 -15.04
N THR A 163 9.99 -9.12 -14.72
CA THR A 163 10.53 -7.79 -14.40
C THR A 163 11.12 -7.80 -13.00
N ILE A 164 12.39 -7.43 -12.86
CA ILE A 164 13.09 -7.39 -11.58
C ILE A 164 12.52 -6.25 -10.72
N LEU A 165 11.97 -6.60 -9.56
CA LEU A 165 11.39 -5.67 -8.58
C LEU A 165 12.35 -5.34 -7.44
N ALA A 166 13.25 -6.27 -7.09
CA ALA A 166 14.27 -6.05 -6.08
C ALA A 166 15.55 -6.81 -6.44
N ASN A 167 16.68 -6.12 -6.34
CA ASN A 167 18.02 -6.65 -6.62
C ASN A 167 19.06 -5.79 -5.87
N PRO A 168 20.14 -6.37 -5.30
CA PRO A 168 21.23 -5.61 -4.69
C PRO A 168 21.92 -4.60 -5.62
N ASP A 169 21.96 -4.90 -6.92
CA ASP A 169 22.35 -3.98 -7.99
C ASP A 169 21.13 -3.14 -8.44
N PRO A 170 21.11 -1.82 -8.15
CA PRO A 170 20.02 -0.94 -8.54
C PRO A 170 19.84 -0.82 -10.06
N SER A 171 20.89 -1.05 -10.86
CA SER A 171 20.83 -0.92 -12.32
C SER A 171 19.99 -2.02 -12.97
N SER A 172 19.81 -3.14 -12.26
CA SER A 172 19.00 -4.28 -12.69
C SER A 172 17.50 -4.08 -12.40
N LEU A 173 17.11 -3.09 -11.59
CA LEU A 173 15.69 -2.84 -11.27
C LEU A 173 14.88 -2.46 -12.52
N PHE A 174 13.69 -3.05 -12.65
CA PHE A 174 12.79 -2.92 -13.80
C PHE A 174 13.32 -3.46 -15.14
N THR A 175 14.45 -4.19 -15.13
CA THR A 175 14.92 -4.93 -16.29
C THR A 175 14.32 -6.34 -16.33
N SER A 176 14.53 -7.07 -17.43
CA SER A 176 14.06 -8.45 -17.57
C SER A 176 15.05 -9.44 -16.96
N LEU A 177 14.56 -10.37 -16.14
CA LEU A 177 15.35 -11.47 -15.61
C LEU A 177 15.89 -12.37 -16.74
N LYS A 178 15.17 -12.47 -17.86
CA LYS A 178 15.61 -13.24 -19.03
C LYS A 178 16.79 -12.62 -19.79
N SER A 179 17.10 -11.34 -19.55
CA SER A 179 18.25 -10.66 -20.17
C SER A 179 19.46 -10.56 -19.24
N THR A 180 19.36 -11.08 -18.01
CA THR A 180 20.43 -11.04 -17.00
C THR A 180 21.08 -12.41 -16.74
N ASP A 181 20.67 -13.45 -17.48
CA ASP A 181 21.36 -14.74 -17.53
C ASP A 181 22.44 -14.67 -18.64
N PRO A 182 23.74 -14.80 -18.31
CA PRO A 182 24.84 -14.74 -19.28
C PRO A 182 24.88 -15.91 -20.27
#